data_AF-A0A7J4P5X5-F1
#
_entry.id   AF-A0A7J4P5X5-F1
#
_cell.length_a   1.000
_cell.length_b   1.000
_cell.length_c   1.000
_cell.angle_alpha   90.00
_cell.angle_beta   90.00
_cell.angle_gamma   90.00
#
_symmetry.space_group_name_H-M   'P 1'
#
loop_
_entity.id
_entity.type
_entity.pdbx_description
1 polymer ?
#
loop_
_entity_poly.entity_id
_entity_poly.type
_entity_poly.pdbx_seq_one_letter_code
_entity_poly.pdbx_strand_id
1 'polypeptide(L)'
;MVNCYYVKVNRREWKYPWPNGQPTDWDNFPLNKEQDFRSFTKNKLYWKSLKIGNIIIGHSSYISTKIKGEDKFMPLPRISAIAIVTREEHYSDASESDRVTLKKVIELTPIKLTKDIIKKNKLSNAEPFRLGTNRYTITKLSNEDFQNIVKIIEEFNPSIKKELKKL
;
A
#
# COMPACT_ATOMS: atom_id res chain seq x y z
N MET A 1 19.79 -3.20 8.33
CA MET A 1 19.44 -2.93 6.92
C MET A 1 17.97 -2.58 6.87
N VAL A 2 17.59 -1.46 6.27
CA VAL A 2 16.18 -1.05 6.15
C VAL A 2 15.47 -1.98 5.17
N ASN A 3 14.38 -2.61 5.59
CA ASN A 3 13.55 -3.42 4.70
C ASN A 3 12.43 -2.55 4.11
N CYS A 4 12.08 -2.84 2.86
CA CYS A 4 10.99 -2.18 2.15
C CYS A 4 9.82 -3.16 1.99
N TYR A 5 8.61 -2.67 2.21
CA TYR A 5 7.38 -3.45 2.10
C TYR A 5 6.38 -2.76 1.18
N TYR A 6 5.63 -3.56 0.46
CA TYR A 6 4.47 -3.12 -0.30
C TYR A 6 3.20 -3.54 0.43
N VAL A 7 2.33 -2.58 0.72
CA VAL A 7 1.10 -2.85 1.47
C VAL A 7 -0.10 -2.54 0.60
N LYS A 8 -0.74 -3.61 0.13
CA LYS A 8 -1.97 -3.58 -0.66
C LYS A 8 -3.16 -3.73 0.27
N VAL A 9 -3.97 -2.68 0.34
CA VAL A 9 -5.25 -2.70 1.04
C VAL A 9 -6.36 -2.94 0.03
N ASN A 10 -6.92 -4.16 0.04
CA ASN A 10 -8.15 -4.46 -0.69
C ASN A 10 -9.33 -4.30 0.27
N ARG A 11 -10.06 -3.17 0.20
CA ARG A 11 -11.32 -3.06 0.96
C ARG A 11 -12.33 -4.04 0.36
N ARG A 12 -12.82 -4.97 1.18
CA ARG A 12 -14.00 -5.78 0.81
C ARG A 12 -15.14 -4.83 0.47
N GLU A 13 -15.89 -5.20 -0.56
CA GLU A 13 -17.17 -4.61 -0.94
C GLU A 13 -17.95 -4.22 0.32
N TRP A 14 -18.10 -2.92 0.57
CA TRP A 14 -19.11 -2.48 1.51
C TRP A 14 -20.46 -2.66 0.82
N LYS A 15 -21.45 -3.21 1.52
CA LYS A 15 -22.85 -3.32 1.04
C LYS A 15 -23.47 -1.97 0.63
N TYR A 16 -22.80 -0.86 0.93
CA TYR A 16 -23.25 0.48 0.61
C TYR A 16 -22.40 1.09 -0.52
N PRO A 17 -22.98 1.37 -1.70
CA PRO A 17 -22.29 2.14 -2.74
C PRO A 17 -22.01 3.54 -2.23
N TRP A 18 -20.75 3.85 -1.96
CA TRP A 18 -20.32 5.24 -1.91
C TRP A 18 -20.27 5.73 -3.37
N PRO A 19 -21.05 6.75 -3.77
CA PRO A 19 -21.13 7.18 -5.16
C PRO A 19 -19.78 7.59 -5.76
N ASN A 20 -18.78 7.94 -4.93
CA ASN A 20 -17.46 8.41 -5.37
C ASN A 20 -16.29 7.47 -5.00
N GLY A 21 -16.56 6.31 -4.38
CA GLY A 21 -15.53 5.47 -3.75
C GLY A 21 -14.89 6.17 -2.53
N GLN A 22 -14.81 5.51 -1.37
CA GLN A 22 -14.10 6.12 -0.24
C GLN A 22 -12.58 6.07 -0.48
N PRO A 23 -11.83 7.17 -0.34
CA PRO A 23 -10.37 7.11 -0.31
C PRO A 23 -9.93 6.05 0.72
N THR A 24 -8.94 5.24 0.38
CA THR A 24 -8.40 4.28 1.35
C THR A 24 -7.66 5.04 2.45
N ASP A 25 -7.35 4.35 3.56
CA ASP A 25 -6.60 4.97 4.65
C ASP A 25 -5.26 5.56 4.18
N TRP A 26 -4.67 5.05 3.10
CA TRP A 26 -3.47 5.61 2.46
C TRP A 26 -3.67 6.95 1.77
N ASP A 27 -4.83 7.16 1.17
CA ASP A 27 -5.14 8.38 0.43
C ASP A 27 -5.47 9.54 1.37
N ASN A 28 -6.08 9.24 2.52
CA ASN A 28 -6.42 10.21 3.56
C ASN A 28 -5.36 10.34 4.65
N PHE A 29 -4.30 9.53 4.58
CA PHE A 29 -3.20 9.56 5.54
C PHE A 29 -2.47 10.91 5.44
N PRO A 30 -2.50 11.79 6.47
CA PRO A 30 -1.90 13.10 6.35
C PRO A 30 -0.37 13.04 6.38
N LEU A 31 0.28 13.89 5.58
CA LEU A 31 1.74 14.00 5.56
C LEU A 31 2.28 14.34 6.96
N ASN A 32 3.36 13.67 7.36
CA ASN A 32 4.05 13.84 8.63
C ASN A 32 3.23 13.56 9.91
N LYS A 33 2.02 13.03 9.79
CA LYS A 33 1.26 12.55 10.94
C LYS A 33 1.50 11.07 11.18
N GLU A 34 1.56 10.70 12.45
CA GLU A 34 1.55 9.30 12.85
C GLU A 34 0.11 8.78 12.81
N GLN A 35 -0.07 7.57 12.29
CA GLN A 35 -1.36 6.89 12.28
C GLN A 35 -1.15 5.41 12.62
N ASP A 36 -2.01 4.92 13.51
CA ASP A 36 -2.01 3.52 13.87
C ASP A 36 -2.72 2.68 12.82
N PHE A 37 -2.02 1.67 12.35
CA PHE A 37 -2.60 0.61 11.57
C PHE A 37 -2.77 -0.59 12.49
N ARG A 38 -4.02 -0.83 12.88
CA ARG A 38 -4.43 -2.05 13.57
C ARG A 38 -4.71 -3.12 12.53
N SER A 39 -4.32 -4.36 12.80
CA SER A 39 -4.59 -5.47 11.89
C SER A 39 -6.11 -5.68 11.70
N PHE A 40 -6.70 -5.10 10.66
CA PHE A 40 -7.98 -5.59 10.16
C PHE A 40 -7.69 -6.87 9.37
N THR A 41 -7.87 -8.03 10.02
CA THR A 41 -7.90 -9.41 9.48
C THR A 41 -6.60 -10.24 9.48
N LYS A 42 -6.68 -11.37 10.20
CA LYS A 42 -6.10 -12.74 10.09
C LYS A 42 -4.76 -13.06 9.38
N ASN A 43 -4.16 -12.20 8.54
CA ASN A 43 -2.82 -12.44 7.97
C ASN A 43 -1.75 -11.74 8.83
N LYS A 44 -1.49 -12.34 10.00
CA LYS A 44 -0.53 -11.85 11.01
C LYS A 44 0.95 -11.95 10.58
N LEU A 45 1.26 -12.71 9.51
CA LEU A 45 2.63 -13.16 9.23
C LEU A 45 3.63 -12.03 8.92
N TYR A 46 3.19 -10.97 8.23
CA TYR A 46 4.08 -9.90 7.80
C TYR A 46 4.03 -8.63 8.66
N TRP A 47 2.96 -8.40 9.43
CA TRP A 47 2.92 -7.31 10.41
C TRP A 47 3.99 -7.51 11.50
N LYS A 48 4.19 -8.75 11.98
CA LYS A 48 5.24 -9.11 12.95
C LYS A 48 6.66 -8.86 12.45
N SER A 49 6.84 -8.84 11.12
CA SER A 49 8.13 -8.59 10.49
C SER A 49 8.47 -7.11 10.34
N LEU A 50 7.48 -6.21 10.43
CA LEU A 50 7.70 -4.78 10.32
C LEU A 50 8.45 -4.28 11.55
N LYS A 51 9.63 -3.71 11.32
CA LYS A 51 10.46 -3.08 12.36
C LYS A 51 10.47 -1.57 12.23
N ILE A 52 10.74 -0.87 13.33
CA ILE A 52 10.97 0.58 13.31
C ILE A 52 11.99 0.94 12.22
N GLY A 53 11.70 1.98 11.45
CA GLY A 53 12.51 2.44 10.32
C GLY A 53 12.25 1.71 9.00
N ASN A 54 11.42 0.67 8.95
CA ASN A 54 11.08 0.00 7.69
C ASN A 54 10.23 0.92 6.81
N ILE A 55 10.48 0.87 5.50
CA ILE A 55 9.79 1.69 4.50
C ILE A 55 8.57 0.94 3.99
N ILE A 56 7.45 1.64 3.90
CA ILE A 56 6.17 1.12 3.43
C ILE A 56 5.72 1.88 2.18
N ILE A 57 5.50 1.16 1.09
CA ILE A 57 4.83 1.65 -0.12
C ILE A 57 3.34 1.33 -0.01
N GLY A 58 2.53 2.37 0.17
CA GLY A 58 1.08 2.26 0.32
C GLY A 58 0.37 2.14 -1.02
N HIS A 59 -0.42 1.08 -1.18
CA HIS A 59 -1.24 0.85 -2.36
C HIS A 59 -2.72 0.81 -2.02
N SER A 60 -3.46 1.70 -2.69
CA SER A 60 -4.90 1.80 -2.64
C SER A 60 -5.52 0.93 -3.74
N SER A 61 -6.25 -0.13 -3.39
CA SER A 61 -7.08 -0.87 -4.35
C SER A 61 -8.54 -1.00 -3.91
N TYR A 62 -9.42 -0.80 -4.88
CA TYR A 62 -10.86 -0.93 -4.74
C TYR A 62 -11.30 -2.28 -5.30
N ILE A 63 -12.10 -3.03 -4.53
CA ILE A 63 -12.82 -4.19 -5.08
C ILE A 63 -14.10 -3.66 -5.73
N SER A 64 -14.32 -4.09 -6.97
CA SER A 64 -15.47 -3.77 -7.81
C SER A 64 -16.77 -4.34 -7.23
N THR A 65 -17.65 -3.53 -6.66
CA THR A 65 -19.08 -3.90 -6.59
C THR A 65 -19.75 -3.55 -7.91
N LYS A 66 -20.10 -4.55 -8.73
CA LYS A 66 -21.13 -4.36 -9.77
C LYS A 66 -22.46 -4.13 -9.03
N ILE A 67 -22.92 -2.89 -8.92
CA ILE A 67 -24.24 -2.60 -8.39
C ILE A 67 -25.14 -2.31 -9.58
N LYS A 68 -26.00 -3.28 -9.92
CA LYS A 68 -27.14 -3.15 -10.84
C LYS A 68 -26.86 -2.39 -12.15
N GLY A 69 -25.93 -2.88 -12.97
CA GLY A 69 -25.83 -2.48 -14.38
C GLY A 69 -25.30 -1.06 -14.67
N GLU A 70 -24.95 -0.27 -13.67
CA GLU A 70 -24.27 1.02 -13.86
C GLU A 70 -22.79 0.92 -13.47
N ASP A 71 -21.92 1.25 -14.41
CA ASP A 71 -20.49 1.39 -14.16
C ASP A 71 -20.24 2.65 -13.31
N LYS A 72 -20.19 2.51 -11.99
CA LYS A 72 -19.66 3.57 -11.14
C LYS A 72 -18.16 3.70 -11.36
N PHE A 73 -17.68 4.93 -11.50
CA PHE A 73 -16.27 5.28 -11.66
C PHE A 73 -15.43 4.61 -10.55
N MET A 74 -14.61 3.63 -10.94
CA MET A 74 -13.72 2.94 -10.02
C MET A 74 -12.35 3.61 -10.02
N PRO A 75 -11.84 4.05 -8.86
CA PRO A 75 -10.45 4.45 -8.78
C PRO A 75 -9.58 3.21 -8.99
N LEU A 76 -8.77 3.23 -10.04
CA LEU A 76 -7.91 2.11 -10.39
C LEU A 76 -6.83 1.88 -9.33
N PRO A 77 -6.34 0.64 -9.17
CA PRO A 77 -5.25 0.31 -8.24
C PRO A 77 -4.08 1.28 -8.41
N ARG A 78 -3.62 1.89 -7.30
CA ARG A 78 -2.63 2.95 -7.36
C ARG A 78 -1.70 2.97 -6.16
N ILE A 79 -0.47 3.45 -6.39
CA ILE A 79 0.47 3.80 -5.33
C ILE A 79 0.15 5.23 -4.91
N SER A 80 -0.05 5.47 -3.62
CA SER A 80 -0.58 6.73 -3.09
C SER A 80 0.28 7.38 -2.00
N ALA A 81 1.15 6.61 -1.33
CA ALA A 81 1.98 7.14 -0.26
C ALA A 81 3.25 6.32 -0.03
N ILE A 82 4.26 6.98 0.54
CA ILE A 82 5.40 6.31 1.19
C ILE A 82 5.37 6.68 2.67
N ALA A 83 5.49 5.67 3.52
CA ALA A 83 5.49 5.80 4.96
C ALA A 83 6.67 5.06 5.59
N ILE A 84 6.97 5.38 6.84
CA ILE A 84 7.96 4.68 7.64
C ILE A 84 7.28 4.16 8.91
N VAL A 85 7.69 2.98 9.38
CA VAL A 85 7.29 2.46 10.68
C VAL A 85 7.97 3.28 11.79
N THR A 86 7.18 3.95 12.62
CA THR A 86 7.69 4.71 13.77
C THR A 86 7.52 3.99 15.09
N ARG A 87 6.53 3.07 15.19
CA ARG A 87 6.34 2.21 16.37
C ARG A 87 5.83 0.84 15.95
N GLU A 88 6.20 -0.17 16.71
CA GLU A 88 5.74 -1.55 16.55
C GLU A 88 5.37 -2.13 17.92
N GLU A 89 4.21 -2.77 18.00
CA GLU A 89 3.73 -3.50 19.16
C GLU A 89 3.28 -4.89 18.66
N HIS A 90 4.04 -5.93 19.03
CA HIS A 90 3.77 -7.31 18.63
C HIS A 90 3.34 -8.12 19.83
N TYR A 91 2.17 -8.72 19.77
CA TYR A 91 1.58 -9.44 20.87
C TYR A 91 1.65 -10.96 20.59
N SER A 92 1.92 -11.73 21.65
CA SER A 92 1.91 -13.20 21.59
C SER A 92 0.49 -13.77 21.68
N ASP A 93 -0.43 -13.04 22.32
CA ASP A 93 -1.83 -13.44 22.47
C ASP A 93 -2.60 -13.32 21.13
N ALA A 94 -3.45 -14.30 20.85
CA ALA A 94 -4.34 -14.28 19.71
C ALA A 94 -5.47 -13.24 19.86
N SER A 95 -5.85 -12.89 21.09
CA SER A 95 -6.89 -11.92 21.43
C SER A 95 -6.47 -10.47 21.16
N GLU A 96 -5.16 -10.20 21.23
CA GLU A 96 -4.58 -8.89 20.93
C GLU A 96 -4.23 -8.76 19.44
N SER A 97 -4.39 -7.55 18.92
CA SER A 97 -4.06 -7.22 17.54
C SER A 97 -2.72 -6.51 17.50
N ASP A 98 -1.76 -7.08 16.76
CA ASP A 98 -0.51 -6.40 16.46
C ASP A 98 -0.80 -5.00 15.92
N ARG A 99 -0.01 -4.03 16.38
CA ARG A 99 -0.16 -2.62 16.03
C ARG A 99 1.15 -2.11 15.50
N VAL A 100 1.07 -1.41 14.38
CA VAL A 100 2.21 -0.69 13.85
C VAL A 100 1.76 0.73 13.58
N THR A 101 2.52 1.68 14.11
CA THR A 101 2.32 3.10 13.85
C THR A 101 3.19 3.48 12.67
N LEU A 102 2.56 4.08 11.65
CA LEU A 102 3.25 4.57 10.47
C LEU A 102 3.25 6.09 10.48
N LYS A 103 4.26 6.69 9.86
CA LYS A 103 4.29 8.12 9.53
C LYS A 103 4.43 8.28 8.02
N LYS A 104 3.52 9.02 7.38
CA LYS A 104 3.63 9.37 5.96
C LYS A 104 4.81 10.32 5.80
N VAL A 105 5.78 9.94 4.99
CA VAL A 105 7.00 10.73 4.76
C VAL A 105 7.00 11.41 3.40
N ILE A 106 6.35 10.80 2.41
CA ILE A 106 6.21 11.38 1.07
C ILE A 106 4.76 11.22 0.63
N GLU A 107 4.17 12.34 0.22
CA GLU A 107 2.90 12.38 -0.48
C GLU A 107 3.14 12.24 -1.99
N LEU A 108 2.39 11.34 -2.61
CA LEU A 108 2.50 11.08 -4.04
C LEU A 108 1.26 11.60 -4.74
N THR A 109 1.45 12.19 -5.93
CA THR A 109 0.38 12.18 -6.92
C THR A 109 0.06 10.72 -7.21
N PRO A 110 -1.19 10.25 -6.99
CA PRO A 110 -1.46 8.83 -7.02
C PRO A 110 -1.19 8.20 -8.39
N ILE A 111 -0.41 7.13 -8.42
CA ILE A 111 0.08 6.50 -9.65
C ILE A 111 -0.79 5.30 -9.99
N LYS A 112 -1.59 5.42 -11.04
CA LYS A 112 -2.40 4.32 -11.56
C LYS A 112 -1.51 3.22 -12.15
N LEU A 113 -1.59 2.01 -11.61
CA LEU A 113 -0.81 0.86 -12.08
C LEU A 113 -1.58 0.06 -13.12
N THR A 114 -1.35 0.34 -14.40
CA THR A 114 -1.90 -0.46 -15.51
C THR A 114 -1.08 -1.74 -15.72
N LYS A 115 -1.66 -2.72 -16.41
CA LYS A 115 -0.92 -3.93 -16.83
C LYS A 115 0.33 -3.58 -17.62
N ASP A 116 0.27 -2.56 -18.46
CA ASP A 116 1.40 -2.11 -19.28
C ASP A 116 2.52 -1.51 -18.42
N ILE A 117 2.19 -0.69 -17.42
CA ILE A 117 3.17 -0.13 -16.48
C ILE A 117 3.85 -1.25 -15.70
N ILE A 118 3.08 -2.22 -15.21
CA ILE A 118 3.61 -3.39 -14.47
C ILE A 118 4.55 -4.21 -15.38
N LYS A 119 4.14 -4.49 -16.62
CA LYS A 119 4.92 -5.27 -17.59
C LYS A 119 6.19 -4.53 -18.02
N LYS A 120 6.09 -3.23 -18.35
CA LYS A 120 7.22 -2.35 -18.73
C LYS A 120 8.31 -2.35 -17.66
N ASN A 121 7.91 -2.37 -16.38
CA ASN A 121 8.82 -2.31 -15.25
C ASN A 121 9.18 -3.68 -14.65
N LYS A 122 8.92 -4.79 -15.36
CA LYS A 122 9.25 -6.16 -14.93
C LYS A 122 8.64 -6.60 -13.58
N LEU A 123 7.53 -5.98 -13.17
CA LEU A 123 6.89 -6.26 -11.89
C LEU A 123 5.84 -7.40 -11.96
N SER A 124 5.63 -8.01 -13.13
CA SER A 124 4.61 -9.06 -13.32
C SER A 124 4.74 -10.26 -12.38
N ASN A 125 5.98 -10.58 -11.97
CA ASN A 125 6.27 -11.70 -11.08
C ASN A 125 6.40 -11.31 -9.61
N ALA A 126 6.42 -10.01 -9.29
CA ALA A 126 6.45 -9.57 -7.91
C ALA A 126 5.13 -9.93 -7.22
N GLU A 127 5.24 -10.47 -6.01
CA GLU A 127 4.12 -11.03 -5.24
C GLU A 127 2.86 -10.12 -5.17
N PRO A 128 2.94 -8.78 -4.97
CA PRO A 128 1.74 -7.94 -4.92
C PRO A 128 0.99 -7.82 -6.25
N PHE A 129 1.68 -8.04 -7.38
CA PHE A 129 1.14 -7.90 -8.73
C PHE A 129 0.78 -9.24 -9.38
N ARG A 130 1.17 -10.36 -8.77
CA ARG A 130 0.74 -11.69 -9.19
C ARG A 130 -0.78 -11.82 -9.02
N LEU A 131 -1.47 -12.16 -10.11
CA LEU A 131 -2.93 -12.31 -10.18
C LEU A 131 -3.42 -13.22 -9.04
N GLY A 132 -4.34 -12.72 -8.20
CA GLY A 132 -5.03 -13.51 -7.18
C GLY A 132 -4.87 -13.06 -5.71
N THR A 133 -4.10 -12.02 -5.40
CA THR A 133 -4.04 -11.48 -4.02
C THR A 133 -5.31 -10.66 -3.71
N ASN A 134 -6.37 -11.38 -3.31
CA ASN A 134 -7.71 -10.86 -3.04
C ASN A 134 -7.89 -10.24 -1.63
N ARG A 135 -6.82 -10.14 -0.83
CA ARG A 135 -6.88 -9.68 0.58
C ARG A 135 -5.80 -8.65 0.88
N TYR A 136 -5.90 -8.00 2.04
CA TYR A 136 -4.82 -7.21 2.62
C TYR A 136 -3.51 -8.00 2.53
N THR A 137 -2.56 -7.48 1.77
CA THR A 137 -1.28 -8.15 1.52
C THR A 137 -0.17 -7.18 1.86
N ILE A 138 0.63 -7.56 2.86
CA ILE A 138 1.94 -6.95 3.09
C ILE A 138 2.94 -7.89 2.45
N THR A 139 3.74 -7.39 1.53
CA THR A 139 4.81 -8.14 0.90
C THR A 139 6.13 -7.47 1.22
N LYS A 140 7.12 -8.24 1.67
CA LYS A 140 8.51 -7.78 1.70
C LYS A 140 9.02 -7.71 0.27
N LEU A 141 9.48 -6.54 -0.16
CA LEU A 141 10.02 -6.36 -1.51
C LEU A 141 11.46 -6.86 -1.58
N SER A 142 11.81 -7.52 -2.68
CA SER A 142 13.21 -7.68 -3.05
C SER A 142 13.81 -6.31 -3.38
N ASN A 143 15.15 -6.20 -3.35
CA ASN A 143 15.79 -4.95 -3.75
C ASN A 143 15.45 -4.60 -5.21
N GLU A 144 15.40 -5.59 -6.11
CA GLU A 144 15.04 -5.37 -7.51
C GLU A 144 13.61 -4.83 -7.67
N ASP A 145 12.63 -5.45 -6.98
CA ASP A 145 11.23 -5.01 -7.04
C ASP A 145 11.07 -3.60 -6.47
N PHE A 146 11.75 -3.30 -5.36
CA PHE A 146 11.76 -1.97 -4.78
C PHE A 146 12.31 -0.93 -5.76
N GLN A 147 13.46 -1.19 -6.39
CA GLN A 147 14.04 -0.29 -7.37
C GLN A 147 13.13 -0.09 -8.60
N ASN A 148 12.46 -1.15 -9.06
CA ASN A 148 11.52 -1.05 -10.17
C ASN A 148 10.27 -0.22 -9.80
N ILE A 149 9.77 -0.34 -8.56
CA ILE A 149 8.68 0.52 -8.06
C ILE A 149 9.15 1.97 -7.90
N VAL A 150 10.36 2.20 -7.39
CA VAL A 150 10.94 3.56 -7.28
C VAL A 150 11.06 4.23 -8.64
N LYS A 151 11.47 3.50 -9.69
CA LYS A 151 11.49 4.03 -11.08
C LYS A 151 10.11 4.51 -11.53
N ILE A 152 9.06 3.72 -11.26
CA ILE A 152 7.68 4.15 -11.54
C ILE A 152 7.36 5.41 -10.75
N ILE A 153 7.70 5.45 -9.46
CA ILE A 153 7.42 6.61 -8.62
C ILE A 153 8.12 7.86 -9.15
N GLU A 154 9.39 7.80 -9.51
CA GLU A 154 10.15 8.91 -10.09
C GLU A 154 9.59 9.35 -11.46
N GLU A 155 9.14 8.42 -12.30
CA GLU A 155 8.55 8.73 -13.62
C GLU A 155 7.29 9.60 -13.48
N PHE A 156 6.44 9.30 -12.49
CA PHE A 156 5.17 10.00 -12.29
C PHE A 156 5.25 11.15 -11.27
N ASN A 157 6.27 11.16 -10.40
CA ASN A 157 6.50 12.19 -9.40
C ASN A 157 7.99 12.62 -9.45
N PRO A 158 8.44 13.31 -10.51
CA PRO A 158 9.85 13.66 -10.67
C PRO A 158 10.37 14.61 -9.58
N SER A 159 9.47 15.42 -8.97
CA SER A 159 9.81 16.39 -7.93
C SER A 159 10.31 15.74 -6.63
N ILE A 160 9.90 14.50 -6.33
CA ILE A 160 10.22 13.83 -5.06
C ILE A 160 11.53 13.03 -5.10
N LYS A 161 12.28 13.10 -6.21
CA LYS A 161 13.51 12.34 -6.40
C LYS A 161 14.57 12.63 -5.33
N LYS A 162 14.60 13.87 -4.82
CA LYS A 162 15.53 14.27 -3.76
C LYS A 162 15.12 13.65 -2.42
N GLU A 163 13.82 13.58 -2.13
CA GLU A 163 13.24 12.99 -0.94
C GLU A 163 13.45 11.49 -0.91
N LEU A 164 13.24 10.80 -2.04
CA LEU A 164 13.46 9.35 -2.16
C LEU A 164 14.90 8.94 -1.87
N LYS A 165 15.89 9.75 -2.28
CA LYS A 165 17.31 9.48 -2.00
C LYS A 165 17.70 9.60 -0.53
N LYS A 166 16.86 10.25 0.30
CA LYS A 166 17.10 10.39 1.75
C LYS A 166 16.57 9.19 2.54
N LEU A 167 15.73 8.36 1.92
CA LEU A 167 15.14 7.15 2.49
C LEU A 167 16.05 5.94 2.24
#